data_AF-A0A818SWK8-F1
#
_entry.id   AF-A0A818SWK8-F1
#
_cell.length_a   1.000
_cell.length_b   1.000
_cell.length_c   1.000
_cell.angle_alpha   90.00
_cell.angle_beta   90.00
_cell.angle_gamma   90.00
#
_symmetry.space_group_name_H-M   'P 1'
#
loop_
_entity.id
_entity.type
_entity.pdbx_description
1 polymer ?
#
loop_
_entity_poly.entity_id
_entity_poly.type
_entity_poly.pdbx_seq_one_letter_code
_entity_poly.pdbx_strand_id
1 'polypeptide(L)'
;MSLSYAESLSYFPHKGKVGMPELNEKSDDLKIKLDQFEQMIRQSRHTVVISGAGISTDAGIPDFRGPNGVWTLEKRGEKPSFNTSFDKAVPTYTHRALCKLEENNYLHFVISQNIDGLHHRSGLPLDKLAELHGNVFSEECEVCHTQIIRPTSIGSYCRKRTGNVCNSMKRRNKNLSCRGKLRDTILDWEDPLPELALRLSEQHCAKADLCICLGTSLQIRPCRDLPRKTKKNGGKLVIVNLQKTSLDSLADLIIHERCDRVMKYILEKLNLESDEKSALINISKYSHVKKVVLLSGKSKSGKDYIGKKLTEQLPAVLLHINDTIQAEYTKIHNEDLSNTYEKNMIKWEEENCREDPTRFCRMMIIQNEQLCLSYPIWIISDIKSYKEIEFFKKYFNDRLLIICIEASNDIREKRGWNSQSDIDHSVLESQSDKTIQSSFVFSNNEHNNFNEQMNDLMKIINS
;
A
#
# COMPACT_ATOMS: atom_id res chain seq x y z
N MET A 1 17.95 -0.30 4.19
CA MET A 1 17.71 -0.47 5.65
C MET A 1 18.06 0.82 6.35
N SER A 2 17.47 1.14 7.51
CA SER A 2 17.73 2.42 8.20
C SER A 2 19.17 2.54 8.70
N LEU A 3 19.77 1.42 9.13
CA LEU A 3 21.19 1.36 9.47
C LEU A 3 22.10 1.74 8.28
N SER A 4 21.79 1.26 7.08
CA SER A 4 22.57 1.59 5.87
C SER A 4 22.55 3.08 5.54
N TYR A 5 21.39 3.72 5.76
CA TYR A 5 21.29 5.18 5.66
C TYR A 5 22.17 5.85 6.71
N ALA A 6 22.04 5.45 7.97
CA ALA A 6 22.78 6.03 9.08
C ALA A 6 24.31 5.92 8.93
N GLU A 7 24.80 4.77 8.45
CA GLU A 7 26.22 4.52 8.17
C GLU A 7 26.74 5.30 6.95
N SER A 8 25.85 5.76 6.06
CA SER A 8 26.22 6.49 4.84
C SER A 8 26.36 8.01 5.03
N LEU A 9 25.85 8.54 6.16
CA LEU A 9 25.87 9.97 6.46
C LEU A 9 27.29 10.45 6.78
N SER A 10 27.54 11.73 6.51
CA SER A 10 28.75 12.39 6.99
C SER A 10 28.82 12.37 8.52
N TYR A 11 30.03 12.40 9.08
CA TYR A 11 30.19 12.47 10.53
C TYR A 11 29.53 13.74 11.08
N PHE A 12 28.67 13.57 12.08
CA PHE A 12 28.02 14.68 12.76
C PHE A 12 28.04 14.47 14.27
N PRO A 13 28.64 15.38 15.05
CA PRO A 13 28.85 15.18 16.49
C PRO A 13 27.55 15.30 17.29
N HIS A 14 26.54 16.01 16.78
CA HIS A 14 25.34 16.36 17.53
C HIS A 14 24.08 15.64 17.01
N LYS A 15 23.88 14.38 17.41
CA LYS A 15 22.69 13.58 17.00
C LYS A 15 21.41 13.90 17.80
N GLY A 16 21.48 14.87 18.72
CA GLY A 16 20.40 15.26 19.62
C GLY A 16 20.36 14.44 20.91
N LYS A 17 19.26 14.56 21.67
CA LYS A 17 18.99 13.73 22.86
C LYS A 17 18.54 12.34 22.40
N VAL A 18 19.25 11.31 22.82
CA VAL A 18 19.03 9.91 22.45
C VAL A 18 18.71 9.07 23.69
N GLY A 19 17.94 8.00 23.53
CA GLY A 19 17.66 7.03 24.60
C GLY A 19 16.88 7.59 25.78
N MET A 20 16.03 8.61 25.56
CA MET A 20 15.15 9.12 26.60
C MET A 20 14.16 8.02 27.04
N PRO A 21 13.76 7.98 28.32
CA PRO A 21 12.79 7.00 28.79
C PRO A 21 11.45 7.19 28.08
N GLU A 22 10.80 6.07 27.79
CA GLU A 22 9.41 6.06 27.34
C GLU A 22 8.49 6.32 28.54
N LEU A 23 7.43 7.06 28.28
CA LEU A 23 6.40 7.42 29.24
C LEU A 23 5.15 6.59 28.95
N ASN A 24 4.43 6.24 30.01
CA ASN A 24 3.16 5.52 29.92
C ASN A 24 2.10 6.31 30.68
N GLU A 25 0.86 6.24 30.22
CA GLU A 25 -0.28 6.88 30.85
C GLU A 25 -1.17 5.84 31.55
N LYS A 26 -1.92 6.28 32.56
CA LYS A 26 -2.96 5.43 33.18
C LYS A 26 -4.11 5.27 32.18
N SER A 27 -4.75 4.10 32.19
CA SER A 27 -5.77 3.74 31.19
C SER A 27 -6.94 4.72 31.13
N ASP A 28 -7.41 5.22 32.28
CA ASP A 28 -8.55 6.16 32.34
C ASP A 28 -8.17 7.53 31.77
N ASP A 29 -6.99 8.05 32.14
CA ASP A 29 -6.46 9.32 31.62
C ASP A 29 -6.24 9.24 30.10
N LEU A 30 -5.70 8.11 29.62
CA LEU A 30 -5.47 7.88 28.20
C LEU A 30 -6.78 7.91 27.42
N LYS A 31 -7.83 7.24 27.90
CA LYS A 31 -9.14 7.23 27.22
C LYS A 31 -9.72 8.63 27.09
N ILE A 32 -9.66 9.45 28.14
CA ILE A 32 -10.13 10.84 28.11
C ILE A 32 -9.39 11.65 27.04
N LYS A 33 -8.07 11.50 26.96
CA LYS A 33 -7.26 12.17 25.94
C LYS A 33 -7.56 11.68 24.53
N LEU A 34 -7.80 10.39 24.34
CA LEU A 34 -8.17 9.84 23.04
C LEU A 34 -9.54 10.35 22.58
N ASP A 35 -10.52 10.44 23.48
CA ASP A 35 -11.81 11.06 23.18
C ASP A 35 -11.65 12.56 22.84
N GLN A 36 -10.80 13.30 23.57
CA GLN A 36 -10.47 14.69 23.23
C GLN A 36 -9.79 14.82 21.86
N PHE A 37 -8.85 13.92 21.56
CA PHE A 37 -8.13 13.92 20.28
C PHE A 37 -9.07 13.68 19.11
N GLU A 38 -9.99 12.72 19.25
CA GLU A 38 -11.01 12.45 18.25
C GLU A 38 -11.89 13.68 17.97
N GLN A 39 -12.34 14.36 19.03
CA GLN A 39 -13.14 15.58 18.90
C GLN A 39 -12.37 16.68 18.17
N MET A 40 -11.08 16.84 18.47
CA MET A 40 -10.22 17.80 17.76
C MET A 40 -10.15 17.48 16.26
N ILE A 41 -10.01 16.20 15.88
CA ILE A 41 -10.02 15.78 14.48
C ILE A 41 -11.36 16.08 13.82
N ARG A 42 -12.49 15.79 14.48
CA ARG A 42 -13.84 16.06 13.93
C ARG A 42 -14.12 17.55 13.72
N GLN A 43 -13.62 18.40 14.61
CA GLN A 43 -13.88 19.85 14.58
C GLN A 43 -12.93 20.61 13.66
N SER A 44 -11.78 20.03 13.34
CA SER A 44 -10.74 20.60 12.49
C SER A 44 -11.24 20.75 11.05
N ARG A 45 -11.00 21.93 10.46
CA ARG A 45 -11.30 22.21 9.05
C ARG A 45 -10.09 21.96 8.16
N HIS A 46 -8.88 22.00 8.71
CA HIS A 46 -7.64 21.77 7.96
C HIS A 46 -6.59 21.10 8.86
N THR A 47 -6.67 19.77 8.92
CA THR A 47 -5.72 18.95 9.70
C THR A 47 -4.43 18.69 8.92
N VAL A 48 -3.29 18.90 9.58
CA VAL A 48 -1.95 18.54 9.07
C VAL A 48 -1.29 17.55 10.02
N VAL A 49 -0.68 16.50 9.46
CA VAL A 49 0.11 15.53 10.23
C VAL A 49 1.59 15.71 9.94
N ILE A 50 2.41 15.68 10.98
CA ILE A 50 3.86 15.59 10.90
C ILE A 50 4.30 14.25 11.46
N SER A 51 4.87 13.37 10.63
CA SER A 51 5.31 12.04 11.05
C SER A 51 6.82 11.91 11.16
N GLY A 52 7.28 11.08 12.09
CA GLY A 52 8.66 10.63 12.20
C GLY A 52 8.80 9.12 12.32
N ALA A 53 10.02 8.66 12.60
CA ALA A 53 10.37 7.24 12.49
C ALA A 53 9.57 6.33 13.44
N GLY A 54 9.00 6.88 14.51
CA GLY A 54 8.17 6.14 15.46
C GLY A 54 6.90 5.53 14.85
N ILE A 55 6.39 6.03 13.72
CA ILE A 55 5.24 5.40 13.06
C ILE A 55 5.61 4.14 12.24
N SER A 56 6.91 3.91 12.02
CA SER A 56 7.44 2.81 11.21
C SER A 56 8.07 1.69 12.04
N THR A 57 8.14 1.83 13.38
CA THR A 57 8.75 0.83 14.26
C THR A 57 8.05 -0.53 14.22
N ASP A 58 6.72 -0.53 14.07
CA ASP A 58 5.92 -1.76 13.96
C ASP A 58 6.05 -2.44 12.59
N ALA A 59 6.66 -1.77 11.59
CA ALA A 59 7.10 -2.39 10.34
C ALA A 59 8.51 -3.03 10.45
N GLY A 60 9.10 -3.04 11.64
CA GLY A 60 10.45 -3.54 11.89
C GLY A 60 11.56 -2.59 11.41
N ILE A 61 11.24 -1.33 11.14
CA ILE A 61 12.23 -0.28 10.84
C ILE A 61 12.55 0.43 12.16
N PRO A 62 13.78 0.33 12.71
CA PRO A 62 14.09 0.99 13.97
C PRO A 62 14.04 2.50 13.82
N ASP A 63 13.62 3.18 14.90
CA ASP A 63 13.70 4.63 14.97
C ASP A 63 15.14 5.11 15.13
N PHE A 64 15.33 6.42 15.28
CA PHE A 64 16.65 7.01 15.44
C PHE A 64 17.07 7.25 16.89
N ARG A 65 16.14 7.58 17.80
CA ARG A 65 16.45 8.15 19.13
C ARG A 65 15.73 7.48 20.30
N GLY A 66 14.89 6.49 20.02
CA GLY A 66 14.24 5.62 20.99
C GLY A 66 15.26 4.88 21.87
N PRO A 67 14.81 4.14 22.88
CA PRO A 67 15.70 3.33 23.72
C PRO A 67 16.62 2.38 22.93
N ASN A 68 16.12 1.89 21.79
CA ASN A 68 16.80 1.00 20.84
C ASN A 68 16.98 1.65 19.45
N GLY A 69 16.91 2.98 19.38
CA GLY A 69 17.08 3.72 18.13
C GLY A 69 18.51 3.66 17.60
N VAL A 70 18.68 3.86 16.29
CA VAL A 70 19.98 3.75 15.61
C VAL A 70 21.06 4.60 16.28
N TRP A 71 20.79 5.87 16.58
CA TRP A 71 21.76 6.78 17.23
C TRP A 71 21.97 6.47 18.71
N THR A 72 20.96 5.90 19.38
CA THR A 72 21.07 5.47 20.77
C THR A 72 22.02 4.28 20.90
N LEU A 73 21.86 3.29 20.02
CA LEU A 73 22.69 2.08 20.00
C LEU A 73 24.11 2.39 19.53
N GLU A 74 24.28 3.21 18.49
CA GLU A 74 25.60 3.65 18.05
C GLU A 74 26.38 4.35 19.18
N LYS A 75 25.72 5.19 19.99
CA LYS A 75 26.35 5.84 21.16
C LYS A 75 26.83 4.81 22.21
N ARG A 76 26.23 3.62 22.25
CA ARG A 76 26.63 2.49 23.10
C ARG A 76 27.62 1.53 22.42
N GLY A 77 27.97 1.76 21.15
CA GLY A 77 28.77 0.81 20.36
C GLY A 77 28.00 -0.42 19.88
N GLU A 78 26.66 -0.35 19.88
CA GLU A 78 25.74 -1.43 19.52
C GLU A 78 25.06 -1.16 18.18
N LYS A 79 24.40 -2.19 17.62
CA LYS A 79 23.58 -2.09 16.40
C LYS A 79 22.16 -2.62 16.67
N PRO A 80 21.13 -2.12 15.95
CA PRO A 80 19.77 -2.63 16.09
C PRO A 80 19.69 -4.13 15.78
N SER A 81 19.01 -4.89 16.64
CA SER A 81 18.81 -6.34 16.46
C SER A 81 17.81 -6.67 15.34
N PHE A 82 16.84 -5.78 15.10
CA PHE A 82 15.84 -5.90 14.05
C PHE A 82 15.93 -4.71 13.10
N ASN A 83 15.99 -5.00 11.81
CA ASN A 83 16.15 -3.99 10.76
C ASN A 83 15.62 -4.52 9.43
N THR A 84 14.30 -4.44 9.24
CA THR A 84 13.66 -4.85 7.98
C THR A 84 14.20 -4.01 6.82
N SER A 85 14.43 -4.63 5.66
CA SER A 85 14.77 -3.88 4.45
C SER A 85 13.60 -2.96 4.06
N PHE A 86 13.91 -1.77 3.52
CA PHE A 86 12.87 -0.84 3.09
C PHE A 86 11.96 -1.47 2.03
N ASP A 87 12.52 -2.25 1.10
CA ASP A 87 11.76 -2.98 0.08
C ASP A 87 10.75 -3.98 0.68
N LYS A 88 11.12 -4.65 1.77
CA LYS A 88 10.28 -5.67 2.43
C LYS A 88 9.31 -5.09 3.46
N ALA A 89 9.60 -3.91 4.00
CA ALA A 89 8.74 -3.28 5.00
C ALA A 89 7.36 -3.00 4.41
N VAL A 90 6.32 -3.22 5.21
CA VAL A 90 4.93 -2.94 4.85
C VAL A 90 4.41 -1.76 5.66
N PRO A 91 3.48 -0.95 5.13
CA PRO A 91 2.87 0.13 5.90
C PRO A 91 2.27 -0.36 7.22
N THR A 92 2.47 0.39 8.30
CA THR A 92 1.86 0.10 9.61
C THR A 92 0.37 0.48 9.64
N TYR A 93 -0.32 0.21 10.75
CA TYR A 93 -1.72 0.63 10.90
C TYR A 93 -1.82 2.15 10.79
N THR A 94 -0.91 2.90 11.42
CA THR A 94 -0.86 4.36 11.35
C THR A 94 -0.80 4.87 9.90
N HIS A 95 0.04 4.28 9.04
CA HIS A 95 0.13 4.70 7.64
C HIS A 95 -1.19 4.53 6.89
N ARG A 96 -1.84 3.37 7.07
CA ARG A 96 -3.15 3.09 6.45
C ARG A 96 -4.24 3.99 7.01
N ALA A 97 -4.19 4.28 8.31
CA ALA A 97 -5.14 5.16 8.96
C ALA A 97 -5.06 6.60 8.45
N LEU A 98 -3.85 7.08 8.16
CA LEU A 98 -3.67 8.39 7.53
C LEU A 98 -4.30 8.45 6.13
N CYS A 99 -4.13 7.41 5.30
CA CYS A 99 -4.85 7.31 4.02
C CYS A 99 -6.37 7.36 4.25
N LYS A 100 -6.88 6.62 5.22
CA LYS A 100 -8.33 6.57 5.50
C LYS A 100 -8.89 7.92 5.96
N LEU A 101 -8.14 8.65 6.79
CA LEU A 101 -8.51 10.01 7.21
C LEU A 101 -8.48 10.98 6.02
N GLU A 102 -7.53 10.84 5.10
CA GLU A 102 -7.44 11.66 3.89
C GLU A 102 -8.64 11.41 2.96
N GLU A 103 -8.95 10.13 2.68
CA GLU A 103 -10.13 9.73 1.88
C GLU A 103 -11.45 10.28 2.41
N ASN A 104 -11.54 10.48 3.73
CA ASN A 104 -12.74 10.97 4.41
C ASN A 104 -12.65 12.46 4.78
N ASN A 105 -11.70 13.20 4.20
CA ASN A 105 -11.48 14.64 4.39
C ASN A 105 -11.17 15.09 5.83
N TYR A 106 -10.76 14.17 6.71
CA TYR A 106 -10.28 14.52 8.05
C TYR A 106 -8.81 14.94 8.06
N LEU A 107 -8.04 14.57 7.02
CA LEU A 107 -6.62 14.87 6.86
C LEU A 107 -6.36 15.59 5.54
N HIS A 108 -5.63 16.71 5.58
CA HIS A 108 -5.45 17.58 4.41
C HIS A 108 -4.02 17.56 3.87
N PHE A 109 -3.04 17.22 4.70
CA PHE A 109 -1.63 17.15 4.29
C PHE A 109 -0.78 16.37 5.29
N VAL A 110 0.19 15.61 4.77
CA VAL A 110 1.19 14.89 5.57
C VAL A 110 2.58 15.41 5.27
N ILE A 111 3.31 15.71 6.34
CA ILE A 111 4.70 16.14 6.30
C ILE A 111 5.54 15.06 6.96
N SER A 112 6.33 14.34 6.17
CA SER A 112 7.13 13.22 6.66
C SER A 112 8.60 13.58 6.79
N GLN A 113 9.18 13.22 7.93
CA GLN A 113 10.63 13.17 8.15
C GLN A 113 11.23 11.81 7.77
N ASN A 114 10.37 10.83 7.43
CA ASN A 114 10.79 9.46 7.15
C ASN A 114 11.24 9.34 5.70
N ILE A 115 12.29 8.54 5.49
CA ILE A 115 12.83 8.22 4.16
C ILE A 115 12.35 6.85 3.65
N ASP A 116 11.59 6.12 4.46
CA ASP A 116 11.22 4.72 4.22
C ASP A 116 10.22 4.49 3.07
N GLY A 117 9.63 5.57 2.53
CA GLY A 117 8.66 5.54 1.44
C GLY A 117 7.30 4.89 1.78
N LEU A 118 7.03 4.59 3.06
CA LEU A 118 5.83 3.84 3.45
C LEU A 118 4.53 4.64 3.28
N HIS A 119 4.55 5.97 3.39
CA HIS A 119 3.38 6.82 3.08
C HIS A 119 2.93 6.70 1.63
N HIS A 120 3.87 6.81 0.69
CA HIS A 120 3.51 6.63 -0.72
C HIS A 120 3.06 5.19 -1.00
N ARG A 121 3.74 4.20 -0.41
CA ARG A 121 3.42 2.77 -0.58
C ARG A 121 2.10 2.37 0.10
N SER A 122 1.61 3.13 1.08
CA SER A 122 0.28 2.93 1.69
C SER A 122 -0.86 3.49 0.86
N GLY A 123 -0.56 4.19 -0.25
CA GLY A 123 -1.56 4.77 -1.14
C GLY A 123 -1.88 6.24 -0.85
N LEU A 124 -1.13 6.91 0.03
CA LEU A 124 -1.33 8.34 0.27
C LEU A 124 -1.01 9.13 -1.02
N PRO A 125 -1.89 10.05 -1.47
CA PRO A 125 -1.65 10.84 -2.67
C PRO A 125 -0.38 11.69 -2.57
N LEU A 126 0.44 11.69 -3.63
CA LEU A 126 1.72 12.41 -3.66
C LEU A 126 1.55 13.94 -3.56
N ASP A 127 0.43 14.48 -4.05
CA ASP A 127 0.08 15.90 -3.93
C ASP A 127 -0.37 16.30 -2.51
N LYS A 128 -0.55 15.32 -1.61
CA LYS A 128 -0.88 15.48 -0.19
C LYS A 128 0.28 15.15 0.74
N LEU A 129 1.47 14.88 0.20
CA LEU A 129 2.64 14.42 0.94
C LEU A 129 3.85 15.33 0.67
N ALA A 130 4.54 15.73 1.74
CA ALA A 130 5.85 16.36 1.67
C ALA A 130 6.90 15.50 2.38
N GLU A 131 7.83 14.92 1.62
CA GLU A 131 8.95 14.11 2.13
C GLU A 131 10.18 15.00 2.35
N LEU A 132 10.36 15.51 3.56
CA LEU A 132 11.35 16.56 3.84
C LEU A 132 12.79 16.06 3.87
N HIS A 133 13.03 14.77 4.09
CA HIS A 133 14.37 14.18 4.12
C HIS A 133 14.65 13.24 2.93
N GLY A 134 13.78 13.27 1.92
CA GLY A 134 13.84 12.40 0.75
C GLY A 134 13.15 11.06 0.95
N ASN A 135 13.30 10.18 -0.04
CA ASN A 135 12.70 8.86 -0.08
C ASN A 135 13.67 7.87 -0.74
N VAL A 136 13.90 6.71 -0.10
CA VAL A 136 14.90 5.71 -0.55
C VAL A 136 14.55 5.06 -1.88
N PHE A 137 13.31 5.20 -2.35
CA PHE A 137 12.84 4.74 -3.65
C PHE A 137 12.91 5.84 -4.72
N SER A 138 13.29 7.06 -4.36
CA SER A 138 13.18 8.22 -5.23
C SER A 138 14.53 8.77 -5.66
N GLU A 139 14.63 9.05 -6.95
CA GLU A 139 15.74 9.78 -7.58
C GLU A 139 15.24 11.00 -8.35
N GLU A 140 16.09 12.02 -8.49
CA GLU A 140 15.77 13.30 -9.11
C GLU A 140 16.79 13.64 -10.19
N CYS A 141 16.31 14.18 -11.31
CA CYS A 141 17.19 14.63 -12.39
C CYS A 141 17.87 15.96 -12.08
N GLU A 142 19.20 16.00 -12.24
CA GLU A 142 20.02 17.21 -12.08
C GLU A 142 19.66 18.35 -13.06
N VAL A 143 18.96 18.05 -14.16
CA VAL A 143 18.72 18.99 -15.26
C VAL A 143 17.27 19.47 -15.31
N CYS A 144 16.31 18.56 -15.28
CA CYS A 144 14.90 18.91 -15.39
C CYS A 144 14.14 18.84 -14.06
N HIS A 145 14.80 18.40 -12.98
CA HIS A 145 14.22 18.21 -11.66
C HIS A 145 13.00 17.27 -11.61
N THR A 146 12.81 16.45 -12.65
CA THR A 146 11.81 15.38 -12.58
C THR A 146 12.24 14.38 -11.53
N GLN A 147 11.37 14.17 -10.55
CA GLN A 147 11.49 13.11 -9.56
C GLN A 147 10.87 11.81 -10.10
N ILE A 148 11.55 10.70 -9.87
CA ILE A 148 11.17 9.37 -10.34
C ILE A 148 11.18 8.42 -9.14
N ILE A 149 10.03 7.83 -8.84
CA ILE A 149 9.89 6.80 -7.80
C ILE A 149 10.08 5.42 -8.45
N ARG A 150 10.93 4.60 -7.86
CA ARG A 150 11.27 3.25 -8.31
C ARG A 150 10.54 2.19 -7.47
N PRO A 151 10.31 0.98 -8.02
CA PRO A 151 9.71 -0.11 -7.27
C PRO A 151 10.63 -0.68 -6.19
N THR A 152 11.94 -0.51 -6.34
CA THR A 152 12.96 -0.95 -5.39
C THR A 152 13.81 0.23 -4.92
N SER A 153 14.40 0.09 -3.74
CA SER A 153 15.29 1.10 -3.18
C SER A 153 16.47 1.36 -4.12
N ILE A 154 16.87 2.64 -4.21
CA ILE A 154 17.94 3.10 -5.11
C ILE A 154 19.32 2.57 -4.69
N GLY A 155 19.51 2.30 -3.41
CA GLY A 155 20.80 1.86 -2.85
C GLY A 155 21.88 2.96 -2.79
N SER A 156 21.50 4.22 -3.05
CA SER A 156 22.34 5.42 -2.94
C SER A 156 21.75 6.38 -1.91
N TYR A 157 22.62 7.15 -1.25
CA TYR A 157 22.26 8.11 -0.21
C TYR A 157 23.10 9.39 -0.33
N CYS A 158 22.63 10.48 0.29
CA CYS A 158 23.32 11.77 0.36
C CYS A 158 23.45 12.44 -1.01
N ARG A 159 22.36 12.48 -1.79
CA ARG A 159 22.29 13.17 -3.10
C ARG A 159 23.36 12.71 -4.08
N LYS A 160 23.77 11.45 -4.00
CA LYS A 160 24.78 10.86 -4.88
C LYS A 160 24.15 10.43 -6.19
N ARG A 161 24.96 10.39 -7.26
CA ARG A 161 24.50 9.93 -8.57
C ARG A 161 24.20 8.44 -8.53
N THR A 162 23.03 8.06 -9.03
CA THR A 162 22.55 6.67 -9.00
C THR A 162 23.11 5.82 -10.15
N GLY A 163 23.75 6.45 -11.12
CA GLY A 163 24.16 5.83 -12.38
C GLY A 163 23.06 5.84 -13.45
N ASN A 164 21.82 6.16 -13.09
CA ASN A 164 20.69 6.24 -14.01
C ASN A 164 20.65 7.59 -14.77
N VAL A 165 19.94 7.59 -15.89
CA VAL A 165 19.71 8.77 -16.74
C VAL A 165 18.22 9.07 -16.87
N CYS A 166 17.89 10.36 -16.94
CA CYS A 166 16.52 10.83 -17.05
C CYS A 166 15.93 10.55 -18.43
N ASN A 167 14.81 9.84 -18.46
CA ASN A 167 14.05 9.57 -19.68
C ASN A 167 12.87 10.52 -19.89
N SER A 168 12.68 11.52 -19.03
CA SER A 168 11.61 12.51 -19.18
C SER A 168 11.76 13.29 -20.47
N MET A 169 10.63 13.55 -21.12
CA MET A 169 10.59 14.33 -22.34
C MET A 169 10.91 15.81 -22.07
N LYS A 170 11.76 16.43 -22.90
CA LYS A 170 12.09 17.86 -22.72
C LYS A 170 10.85 18.72 -22.95
N ARG A 171 10.58 19.65 -22.03
CA ARG A 171 9.45 20.61 -22.13
C ARG A 171 9.44 21.40 -23.45
N ARG A 172 10.61 21.80 -23.95
CA ARG A 172 10.76 22.61 -25.17
C ARG A 172 10.82 21.80 -26.47
N ASN A 173 11.08 20.51 -26.42
CA ASN A 173 11.11 19.65 -27.61
C ASN A 173 10.69 18.23 -27.21
N LYS A 174 9.43 17.88 -27.48
CA LYS A 174 8.83 16.60 -27.12
C LYS A 174 9.39 15.40 -27.90
N ASN A 175 10.35 15.61 -28.80
CA ASN A 175 11.00 14.53 -29.55
C ASN A 175 12.38 14.16 -28.96
N LEU A 176 12.81 14.82 -27.88
CA LEU A 176 14.11 14.58 -27.25
C LEU A 176 13.95 14.31 -25.74
N SER A 177 14.55 13.21 -25.26
CA SER A 177 14.65 12.91 -23.84
C SER A 177 15.70 13.80 -23.15
N CYS A 178 15.49 14.08 -21.86
CA CYS A 178 16.37 14.95 -21.07
C CYS A 178 17.81 14.42 -20.99
N ARG A 179 17.97 13.13 -20.67
CA ARG A 179 19.25 12.42 -20.43
C ARG A 179 20.13 13.02 -19.33
N GLY A 180 19.60 13.90 -18.48
CA GLY A 180 20.30 14.38 -17.29
C GLY A 180 20.59 13.23 -16.32
N LYS A 181 21.72 13.29 -15.61
CA LYS A 181 22.08 12.30 -14.59
C LYS A 181 21.10 12.37 -13.42
N LEU A 182 20.76 11.21 -12.86
CA LEU A 182 19.88 11.10 -11.71
C LEU A 182 20.68 11.00 -10.41
N ARG A 183 20.16 11.62 -9.35
CA ARG A 183 20.67 11.52 -7.97
C ARG A 183 19.61 10.96 -7.05
N ASP A 184 19.99 10.26 -5.99
CA ASP A 184 19.03 9.95 -4.93
C ASP A 184 18.50 11.25 -4.27
N THR A 185 17.36 11.14 -3.59
CA THR A 185 16.74 12.28 -2.90
C THR A 185 17.09 12.35 -1.42
N ILE A 186 17.90 11.42 -0.91
CA ILE A 186 18.22 11.33 0.52
C ILE A 186 19.20 12.42 0.90
N LEU A 187 18.90 13.12 1.99
CA LEU A 187 19.72 14.22 2.50
C LEU A 187 20.82 13.72 3.45
N ASP A 188 22.01 14.31 3.34
CA ASP A 188 23.02 14.36 4.39
C ASP A 188 22.70 15.46 5.42
N TRP A 189 23.48 15.57 6.50
CA TRP A 189 23.23 16.50 7.60
C TRP A 189 23.17 17.98 7.21
N GLU A 190 24.01 18.40 6.27
CA GLU A 190 24.13 19.79 5.83
C GLU A 190 23.39 20.08 4.52
N ASP A 191 22.75 19.07 3.93
CA ASP A 191 21.99 19.26 2.71
C ASP A 191 20.74 20.13 2.97
N PRO A 192 20.41 21.06 2.06
CA PRO A 192 19.17 21.82 2.17
C PRO A 192 17.95 20.92 1.97
N LEU A 193 16.88 21.21 2.69
CA LEU A 193 15.60 20.54 2.47
C LEU A 193 15.05 20.87 1.07
N PRO A 194 14.30 19.95 0.44
CA PRO A 194 13.66 20.17 -0.84
C PRO A 194 12.70 21.37 -0.76
N GLU A 195 13.00 22.41 -1.54
CA GLU A 195 12.34 23.73 -1.45
C GLU A 195 10.82 23.64 -1.63
N LEU A 196 10.35 22.88 -2.62
CA LEU A 196 8.92 22.71 -2.88
C LEU A 196 8.22 22.04 -1.69
N ALA A 197 8.78 20.94 -1.18
CA ALA A 197 8.19 20.19 -0.07
C ALA A 197 8.18 21.03 1.21
N LEU A 198 9.26 21.75 1.51
CA LEU A 198 9.32 22.66 2.65
C LEU A 198 8.29 23.79 2.50
N ARG A 199 8.23 24.46 1.35
CA ARG A 199 7.26 25.54 1.11
C ARG A 199 5.81 25.07 1.25
N LEU A 200 5.46 23.91 0.69
CA LEU A 200 4.12 23.33 0.86
C LEU A 200 3.85 23.00 2.33
N SER A 201 4.81 22.42 3.03
CA SER A 201 4.71 22.12 4.47
C SER A 201 4.42 23.39 5.28
N GLU A 202 5.14 24.47 5.02
CA GLU A 202 4.93 25.75 5.68
C GLU A 202 3.55 26.35 5.38
N GLN A 203 3.10 26.28 4.12
CA GLN A 203 1.79 26.76 3.69
C GLN A 203 0.66 25.97 4.35
N HIS A 204 0.75 24.64 4.40
CA HIS A 204 -0.25 23.80 5.04
C HIS A 204 -0.27 24.00 6.55
N CYS A 205 0.90 24.05 7.22
CA CYS A 205 0.96 24.32 8.66
C CYS A 205 0.40 25.71 9.02
N ALA A 206 0.62 26.73 8.19
CA ALA A 206 0.06 28.07 8.41
C ALA A 206 -1.47 28.11 8.25
N LYS A 207 -2.05 27.26 7.39
CA LYS A 207 -3.51 27.15 7.22
C LYS A 207 -4.19 26.27 8.26
N ALA A 208 -3.42 25.37 8.88
CA ALA A 208 -3.97 24.37 9.78
C ALA A 208 -4.57 24.98 11.04
N ASP A 209 -5.75 24.50 11.40
CA ASP A 209 -6.35 24.69 12.72
C ASP A 209 -6.07 23.50 13.66
N LEU A 210 -5.54 22.40 13.12
CA LEU A 210 -5.00 21.27 13.87
C LEU A 210 -3.70 20.73 13.24
N CYS A 211 -2.62 20.70 14.01
CA CYS A 211 -1.38 20.02 13.66
C CYS A 211 -1.15 18.83 14.61
N ILE A 212 -0.90 17.65 14.04
CA ILE A 212 -0.72 16.41 14.78
C ILE A 212 0.71 15.91 14.53
N CYS A 213 1.51 15.74 15.58
CA CYS A 213 2.84 15.14 15.46
C CYS A 213 2.78 13.66 15.89
N LEU A 214 3.13 12.74 15.01
CA LEU A 214 3.10 11.30 15.25
C LEU A 214 4.52 10.70 15.21
N GLY A 215 4.95 10.07 16.30
CA GLY A 215 6.19 9.29 16.32
C GLY A 215 7.45 10.09 15.99
N THR A 216 7.50 11.36 16.39
CA THR A 216 8.66 12.23 16.16
C THR A 216 9.06 12.94 17.45
N SER A 217 10.36 12.93 17.75
CA SER A 217 10.93 13.67 18.89
C SER A 217 11.05 15.18 18.64
N LEU A 218 10.76 15.63 17.40
CA LEU A 218 10.80 17.03 16.98
C LEU A 218 12.15 17.69 17.31
N GLN A 219 13.29 17.04 17.06
CA GLN A 219 14.60 17.61 17.40
C GLN A 219 15.28 18.33 16.23
N ILE A 220 14.96 17.93 14.99
CA ILE A 220 15.62 18.41 13.78
C ILE A 220 14.94 19.66 13.24
N ARG A 221 15.71 20.72 13.03
CA ARG A 221 15.25 21.91 12.29
C ARG A 221 15.48 21.72 10.79
N PRO A 222 14.67 22.33 9.92
CA PRO A 222 13.52 23.20 10.24
C PRO A 222 12.21 22.45 10.54
N CYS A 223 12.17 21.12 10.40
CA CYS A 223 10.97 20.30 10.61
C CYS A 223 10.29 20.54 11.97
N ARG A 224 11.08 20.65 13.04
CA ARG A 224 10.62 21.01 14.40
C ARG A 224 9.88 22.33 14.47
N ASP A 225 10.17 23.28 13.60
CA ASP A 225 9.57 24.62 13.69
C ASP A 225 8.21 24.70 12.96
N LEU A 226 7.85 23.68 12.17
CA LEU A 226 6.59 23.62 11.42
C LEU A 226 5.33 23.62 12.32
N PRO A 227 5.22 22.82 13.39
CA PRO A 227 4.08 22.89 14.31
C PRO A 227 3.87 24.28 14.93
N ARG A 228 4.96 25.06 15.08
CA ARG A 228 4.88 26.41 15.63
C ARG A 228 4.13 27.36 14.71
N LYS A 229 4.15 27.12 13.39
CA LYS A 229 3.38 27.93 12.42
C LYS A 229 1.88 27.78 12.64
N THR A 230 1.40 26.56 12.89
CA THR A 230 0.00 26.29 13.26
C THR A 230 -0.38 27.03 14.54
N LYS A 231 0.43 26.91 15.60
CA LYS A 231 0.17 27.59 16.89
C LYS A 231 0.16 29.10 16.78
N LYS A 232 1.06 29.69 15.98
CA LYS A 232 1.10 31.15 15.74
C LYS A 232 -0.18 31.68 15.10
N ASN A 233 -0.88 30.84 14.33
CA ASN A 233 -2.12 31.21 13.66
C ASN A 233 -3.38 30.76 14.44
N GLY A 234 -3.22 30.40 15.72
CA GLY A 234 -4.33 30.04 16.61
C GLY A 234 -4.80 28.59 16.50
N GLY A 235 -4.18 27.76 15.66
CA GLY A 235 -4.48 26.33 15.59
C GLY A 235 -3.99 25.57 16.82
N LYS A 236 -4.46 24.33 16.96
CA LYS A 236 -4.08 23.43 18.06
C LYS A 236 -2.96 22.49 17.64
N LEU A 237 -2.16 22.03 18.62
CA LEU A 237 -1.08 21.07 18.46
C LEU A 237 -1.34 19.84 19.32
N VAL A 238 -1.41 18.68 18.68
CA VAL A 238 -1.43 17.36 19.34
C VAL A 238 -0.09 16.67 19.12
N ILE A 239 0.47 16.07 20.15
CA ILE A 239 1.70 15.27 20.06
C ILE A 239 1.41 13.85 20.56
N VAL A 240 1.63 12.86 19.69
CA VAL A 240 1.54 11.43 20.03
C VAL A 240 2.94 10.84 19.93
N ASN A 241 3.56 10.58 21.07
CA ASN A 241 4.92 10.06 21.13
C ASN A 241 5.21 9.38 22.48
N LEU A 242 5.89 8.25 22.47
CA LEU A 242 6.28 7.53 23.69
C LEU A 242 7.27 8.32 24.55
N GLN A 243 8.17 9.09 23.93
CA GLN A 243 9.18 9.89 24.63
C GLN A 243 8.76 11.37 24.70
N LYS A 244 9.34 12.12 25.63
CA LYS A 244 9.23 13.60 25.62
C LYS A 244 9.73 14.19 24.32
N THR A 245 9.08 15.25 23.86
CA THR A 245 9.50 15.99 22.65
C THR A 245 10.00 17.39 22.99
N SER A 246 10.64 18.04 22.04
CA SER A 246 11.12 19.41 22.22
C SER A 246 10.01 20.47 22.30
N LEU A 247 8.77 20.12 21.93
CA LEU A 247 7.63 21.03 21.84
C LEU A 247 6.49 20.68 22.82
N ASP A 248 6.73 19.79 23.80
CA ASP A 248 5.70 19.37 24.76
C ASP A 248 5.02 20.59 25.44
N SER A 249 5.79 21.61 25.83
CA SER A 249 5.24 22.82 26.47
C SER A 249 4.34 23.69 25.57
N LEU A 250 4.31 23.43 24.27
CA LEU A 250 3.49 24.15 23.29
C LEU A 250 2.23 23.36 22.89
N ALA A 251 2.19 22.05 23.19
CA ALA A 251 1.10 21.18 22.79
C ALA A 251 -0.17 21.45 23.62
N ASP A 252 -1.32 21.43 22.94
CA ASP A 252 -2.64 21.48 23.58
C ASP A 252 -3.04 20.10 24.11
N LEU A 253 -2.51 19.04 23.52
CA LEU A 253 -2.72 17.66 23.95
C LEU A 253 -1.45 16.83 23.69
N ILE A 254 -1.03 16.05 24.69
CA ILE A 254 0.09 15.12 24.58
C ILE A 254 -0.41 13.73 24.97
N ILE A 255 -0.13 12.73 24.13
CA ILE A 255 -0.49 11.34 24.32
C ILE A 255 0.77 10.49 24.28
N HIS A 256 1.09 9.84 25.40
CA HIS A 256 2.18 8.88 25.49
C HIS A 256 1.67 7.45 25.29
N GLU A 257 1.48 7.06 24.02
CA GLU A 257 1.09 5.72 23.60
C GLU A 257 1.58 5.45 22.17
N ARG A 258 1.65 4.18 21.78
CA ARG A 258 1.98 3.73 20.43
C ARG A 258 1.00 4.31 19.39
N CYS A 259 1.55 4.86 18.32
CA CYS A 259 0.78 5.51 17.26
C CYS A 259 -0.29 4.56 16.68
N ASP A 260 0.04 3.28 16.44
CA ASP A 260 -0.92 2.31 15.91
C ASP A 260 -2.14 2.11 16.83
N ARG A 261 -1.94 2.08 18.17
CA ARG A 261 -3.05 1.95 19.13
C ARG A 261 -3.91 3.21 19.17
N VAL A 262 -3.27 4.39 19.15
CA VAL A 262 -3.97 5.67 19.09
C VAL A 262 -4.81 5.77 17.83
N MET A 263 -4.21 5.52 16.65
CA MET A 263 -4.90 5.65 15.38
C MET A 263 -6.02 4.64 15.21
N LYS A 264 -5.86 3.42 15.75
CA LYS A 264 -6.94 2.41 15.78
C LYS A 264 -8.16 2.93 16.53
N TYR A 265 -7.96 3.44 17.75
CA TYR A 265 -9.04 4.03 18.53
C TYR A 265 -9.73 5.19 17.80
N ILE A 266 -8.95 6.05 17.15
CA ILE A 266 -9.48 7.20 16.43
C ILE A 266 -10.35 6.75 15.25
N LEU A 267 -9.91 5.78 14.44
CA LEU A 267 -10.74 5.28 13.34
C LEU A 267 -12.00 4.58 13.81
N GLU A 268 -11.92 3.78 14.88
CA GLU A 268 -13.09 3.14 15.50
C GLU A 268 -14.13 4.20 15.91
N LYS A 269 -13.71 5.25 16.62
CA LYS A 269 -14.59 6.36 17.03
C LYS A 269 -15.13 7.19 15.89
N LEU A 270 -14.37 7.34 14.82
CA LEU A 270 -14.82 8.02 13.61
C LEU A 270 -15.78 7.17 12.77
N ASN A 271 -16.03 5.90 13.14
CA ASN A 271 -16.72 4.89 12.32
C ASN A 271 -16.06 4.74 10.93
N LEU A 272 -14.74 4.86 10.90
CA LEU A 272 -13.92 4.76 9.69
C LEU A 272 -13.10 3.48 9.67
N GLU A 273 -13.47 2.48 10.47
CA GLU A 273 -12.70 1.25 10.67
C GLU A 273 -11.97 0.84 9.40
N SER A 274 -10.65 0.95 9.45
CA SER A 274 -9.81 0.21 8.54
C SER A 274 -9.87 -1.22 9.05
N ASP A 275 -10.84 -1.96 8.53
CA ASP A 275 -10.72 -3.40 8.47
C ASP A 275 -9.28 -3.69 8.03
N GLU A 276 -8.53 -4.53 8.75
CA GLU A 276 -7.29 -5.12 8.23
C GLU A 276 -7.54 -5.77 6.84
N LYS A 277 -8.82 -6.04 6.53
CA LYS A 277 -9.41 -6.53 5.28
C LYS A 277 -9.42 -5.51 4.12
N SER A 278 -9.26 -4.21 4.42
CA SER A 278 -9.19 -3.11 3.45
C SER A 278 -7.75 -2.71 3.12
N ALA A 279 -6.88 -3.69 2.83
CA ALA A 279 -5.61 -3.39 2.20
C ALA A 279 -5.89 -2.73 0.84
N LEU A 280 -5.92 -1.40 0.80
CA LEU A 280 -6.10 -0.65 -0.43
C LEU A 280 -4.97 -1.05 -1.37
N ILE A 281 -5.32 -1.70 -2.48
CA ILE A 281 -4.34 -1.93 -3.53
C ILE A 281 -4.02 -0.55 -4.09
N ASN A 282 -2.75 -0.19 -4.08
CA ASN A 282 -2.30 0.98 -4.83
C ASN A 282 -2.28 0.64 -6.33
N ILE A 283 -3.41 0.86 -7.01
CA ILE A 283 -3.58 0.54 -8.44
C ILE A 283 -2.52 1.21 -9.32
N SER A 284 -1.98 2.37 -8.90
CA SER A 284 -0.95 3.07 -9.66
C SER A 284 0.32 2.24 -9.84
N LYS A 285 0.61 1.28 -8.95
CA LYS A 285 1.70 0.30 -9.11
C LYS A 285 1.54 -0.59 -10.33
N TYR A 286 0.30 -0.76 -10.80
CA TYR A 286 -0.08 -1.67 -11.88
C TYR A 286 -0.51 -0.91 -13.13
N SER A 287 0.03 0.29 -13.33
CA SER A 287 -0.20 1.08 -14.54
C SER A 287 0.40 0.44 -15.80
N HIS A 288 1.39 -0.45 -15.66
CA HIS A 288 1.98 -1.21 -16.77
C HIS A 288 1.11 -2.38 -17.25
N VAL A 289 0.12 -2.79 -16.45
CA VAL A 289 -0.80 -3.88 -16.81
C VAL A 289 -1.67 -3.42 -17.97
N LYS A 290 -1.60 -4.15 -19.08
CA LYS A 290 -2.31 -3.87 -20.32
C LYS A 290 -3.70 -4.49 -20.35
N LYS A 291 -3.84 -5.72 -19.85
CA LYS A 291 -5.11 -6.45 -19.84
C LYS A 291 -5.26 -7.31 -18.59
N VAL A 292 -6.46 -7.33 -18.03
CA VAL A 292 -6.89 -8.28 -16.99
C VAL A 292 -8.00 -9.13 -17.58
N VAL A 293 -7.80 -10.44 -17.59
CA VAL A 293 -8.67 -11.41 -18.24
C VAL A 293 -9.33 -12.28 -17.17
N LEU A 294 -10.65 -12.21 -17.07
CA LEU A 294 -11.44 -13.05 -16.17
C LEU A 294 -12.02 -14.22 -16.97
N LEU A 295 -11.62 -15.45 -16.65
CA LEU A 295 -12.23 -16.65 -17.19
C LEU A 295 -13.39 -17.06 -16.28
N SER A 296 -14.59 -16.96 -16.79
CA SER A 296 -15.82 -17.44 -16.16
C SER A 296 -16.29 -18.72 -16.85
N GLY A 297 -17.08 -19.54 -16.15
CA GLY A 297 -17.62 -20.78 -16.71
C GLY A 297 -17.90 -21.81 -15.64
N LYS A 298 -18.59 -22.88 -16.03
CA LYS A 298 -19.00 -23.97 -15.15
C LYS A 298 -17.82 -24.80 -14.63
N SER A 299 -18.06 -25.61 -13.60
CA SER A 299 -17.06 -26.56 -13.09
C SER A 299 -16.63 -27.52 -14.22
N LYS A 300 -15.32 -27.83 -14.30
CA LYS A 300 -14.73 -28.67 -15.36
C LYS A 300 -14.94 -28.19 -16.82
N SER A 301 -15.30 -26.92 -17.04
CA SER A 301 -15.35 -26.35 -18.40
C SER A 301 -13.97 -26.16 -19.04
N GLY A 302 -12.89 -26.24 -18.24
CA GLY A 302 -11.50 -26.16 -18.69
C GLY A 302 -10.88 -24.77 -18.58
N LYS A 303 -11.41 -23.90 -17.71
CA LYS A 303 -10.88 -22.54 -17.46
C LYS A 303 -9.36 -22.53 -17.22
N ASP A 304 -8.87 -23.35 -16.28
CA ASP A 304 -7.43 -23.41 -15.98
C ASP A 304 -6.61 -23.96 -17.14
N TYR A 305 -7.16 -24.89 -17.91
CA TYR A 305 -6.50 -25.43 -19.10
C TYR A 305 -6.31 -24.33 -20.15
N ILE A 306 -7.36 -23.55 -20.43
CA ILE A 306 -7.29 -22.40 -21.34
C ILE A 306 -6.36 -21.31 -20.79
N GLY A 307 -6.45 -21.00 -19.49
CA GLY A 307 -5.57 -20.04 -18.81
C GLY A 307 -4.09 -20.42 -18.95
N LYS A 308 -3.73 -21.69 -18.71
CA LYS A 308 -2.36 -22.19 -18.91
C LYS A 308 -1.92 -22.07 -20.36
N LYS A 309 -2.77 -22.46 -21.32
CA LYS A 309 -2.48 -22.33 -22.76
C LYS A 309 -2.22 -20.89 -23.20
N LEU A 310 -2.92 -19.93 -22.59
CA LEU A 310 -2.68 -18.51 -22.81
C LEU A 310 -1.35 -18.05 -22.22
N THR A 311 -0.99 -18.49 -21.00
CA THR A 311 0.32 -18.14 -20.40
C THR A 311 1.51 -18.74 -21.15
N GLU A 312 1.33 -19.85 -21.87
CA GLU A 312 2.37 -20.43 -22.73
C GLU A 312 2.68 -19.56 -23.97
N GLN A 313 1.73 -18.71 -24.40
CA GLN A 313 1.79 -17.97 -25.67
C GLN A 313 1.80 -16.45 -25.49
N LEU A 314 1.46 -15.94 -24.30
CA LEU A 314 1.40 -14.53 -23.98
C LEU A 314 2.30 -14.22 -22.77
N PRO A 315 2.82 -12.98 -22.65
CA PRO A 315 3.51 -12.52 -21.43
C PRO A 315 2.48 -12.29 -20.33
N ALA A 316 1.91 -13.37 -19.81
CA ALA A 316 0.80 -13.38 -18.87
C ALA A 316 1.11 -14.20 -17.62
N VAL A 317 0.45 -13.85 -16.52
CA VAL A 317 0.41 -14.65 -15.29
C VAL A 317 -0.99 -15.21 -15.08
N LEU A 318 -1.08 -16.48 -14.68
CA LEU A 318 -2.31 -17.12 -14.20
C LEU A 318 -2.38 -16.99 -12.68
N LEU A 319 -3.47 -16.45 -12.16
CA LEU A 319 -3.72 -16.22 -10.75
C LEU A 319 -5.02 -16.91 -10.33
N HIS A 320 -5.05 -17.38 -9.08
CA HIS A 320 -6.20 -18.05 -8.48
C HIS A 320 -6.55 -17.39 -7.15
N ILE A 321 -7.82 -17.01 -6.98
CA ILE A 321 -8.35 -16.50 -5.71
C ILE A 321 -8.38 -17.63 -4.66
N ASN A 322 -8.68 -18.85 -5.10
CA ASN A 322 -8.80 -20.02 -4.24
C ASN A 322 -7.46 -20.41 -3.58
N ASP A 323 -6.34 -20.25 -4.28
CA ASP A 323 -5.00 -20.48 -3.72
C ASP A 323 -4.73 -19.53 -2.54
N THR A 324 -5.16 -18.27 -2.67
CA THR A 324 -5.07 -17.26 -1.60
C THR A 324 -5.96 -17.62 -0.41
N ILE A 325 -7.19 -18.08 -0.66
CA ILE A 325 -8.12 -18.52 0.40
C ILE A 325 -7.51 -19.70 1.17
N GLN A 326 -7.00 -20.70 0.46
CA GLN A 326 -6.39 -21.88 1.05
C GLN A 326 -5.16 -21.53 1.90
N ALA A 327 -4.27 -20.69 1.37
CA ALA A 327 -3.08 -20.24 2.08
C ALA A 327 -3.42 -19.51 3.39
N GLU A 328 -4.41 -18.62 3.35
CA GLU A 328 -4.84 -17.85 4.52
C GLU A 328 -5.59 -18.70 5.55
N TYR A 329 -6.48 -19.57 5.10
CA TYR A 329 -7.21 -20.48 6.00
C TYR A 329 -6.23 -21.38 6.76
N THR A 330 -5.26 -21.98 6.05
CA THR A 330 -4.24 -22.85 6.63
C THR A 330 -3.39 -22.11 7.66
N LYS A 331 -2.98 -20.88 7.35
CA LYS A 331 -2.17 -20.04 8.23
C LYS A 331 -2.88 -19.70 9.54
N ILE A 332 -4.20 -19.54 9.52
CA ILE A 332 -4.99 -19.17 10.70
C ILE A 332 -5.32 -20.39 11.55
N HIS A 333 -5.76 -21.49 10.92
CA HIS A 333 -6.33 -22.64 11.64
C HIS A 333 -5.31 -23.75 11.91
N ASN A 334 -4.15 -23.72 11.24
CA ASN A 334 -3.06 -24.68 11.40
C ASN A 334 -3.55 -26.14 11.23
N GLU A 335 -4.50 -26.35 10.32
CA GLU A 335 -5.15 -27.63 10.02
C GLU A 335 -4.49 -28.33 8.82
N ASP A 336 -4.36 -29.66 8.89
CA ASP A 336 -3.92 -30.51 7.78
C ASP A 336 -5.06 -30.79 6.77
N LEU A 337 -4.68 -30.98 5.50
CA LEU A 337 -5.60 -31.26 4.39
C LEU A 337 -6.44 -32.52 4.65
N SER A 338 -7.75 -32.35 4.84
CA SER A 338 -8.73 -33.41 5.07
C SER A 338 -10.11 -33.07 4.47
N ASN A 339 -11.03 -34.03 4.36
CA ASN A 339 -12.39 -33.73 3.89
C ASN A 339 -13.15 -32.76 4.82
N THR A 340 -12.79 -32.71 6.10
CA THR A 340 -13.35 -31.76 7.07
C THR A 340 -12.78 -30.35 6.84
N TYR A 341 -11.49 -30.27 6.50
CA TYR A 341 -10.80 -29.02 6.16
C TYR A 341 -11.50 -28.30 5.00
N GLU A 342 -11.82 -28.98 3.90
CA GLU A 342 -12.46 -28.33 2.74
C GLU A 342 -13.83 -27.73 3.11
N LYS A 343 -14.66 -28.45 3.86
CA LYS A 343 -15.98 -27.96 4.30
C LYS A 343 -15.87 -26.77 5.24
N ASN A 344 -14.90 -26.79 6.15
CA ASN A 344 -14.68 -25.69 7.08
C ASN A 344 -14.12 -24.45 6.35
N MET A 345 -13.20 -24.65 5.40
CA MET A 345 -12.64 -23.59 4.57
C MET A 345 -13.72 -22.90 3.73
N ILE A 346 -14.64 -23.65 3.13
CA ILE A 346 -15.77 -23.08 2.35
C ILE A 346 -16.67 -22.23 3.27
N LYS A 347 -17.02 -22.73 4.45
CA LYS A 347 -17.83 -21.94 5.41
C LYS A 347 -17.11 -20.65 5.83
N TRP A 348 -15.82 -20.76 6.11
CA TRP A 348 -14.98 -19.62 6.45
C TRP A 348 -14.89 -18.61 5.30
N GLU A 349 -14.69 -19.07 4.07
CA GLU A 349 -14.72 -18.24 2.87
C GLU A 349 -16.06 -17.50 2.76
N GLU A 350 -17.18 -18.21 2.89
CA GLU A 350 -18.52 -17.62 2.82
C GLU A 350 -18.74 -16.54 3.89
N GLU A 351 -18.33 -16.77 5.13
CA GLU A 351 -18.43 -15.80 6.22
C GLU A 351 -17.60 -14.54 5.92
N ASN A 352 -16.36 -14.71 5.47
CA ASN A 352 -15.48 -13.59 5.11
C ASN A 352 -16.01 -12.82 3.88
N CYS A 353 -16.57 -13.51 2.89
CA CYS A 353 -17.15 -12.91 1.70
C CYS A 353 -18.49 -12.21 1.98
N ARG A 354 -19.23 -12.61 3.03
CA ARG A 354 -20.43 -11.86 3.47
C ARG A 354 -20.07 -10.50 4.05
N GLU A 355 -18.98 -10.43 4.82
CA GLU A 355 -18.47 -9.18 5.38
C GLU A 355 -17.80 -8.32 4.31
N ASP A 356 -16.88 -8.90 3.54
CA ASP A 356 -16.11 -8.21 2.51
C ASP A 356 -15.96 -9.10 1.26
N PRO A 357 -16.88 -8.94 0.28
CA PRO A 357 -16.94 -9.77 -0.91
C PRO A 357 -15.73 -9.66 -1.86
N THR A 358 -14.84 -8.71 -1.60
CA THR A 358 -13.71 -8.38 -2.50
C THR A 358 -12.36 -8.55 -1.80
N ARG A 359 -12.38 -9.09 -0.57
CA ARG A 359 -11.21 -9.35 0.27
C ARG A 359 -10.18 -10.21 -0.45
N PHE A 360 -10.59 -11.37 -0.95
CA PHE A 360 -9.67 -12.33 -1.52
C PHE A 360 -9.11 -11.88 -2.86
N CYS A 361 -9.85 -11.08 -3.65
CA CYS A 361 -9.28 -10.41 -4.82
C CYS A 361 -8.11 -9.49 -4.45
N ARG A 362 -8.25 -8.72 -3.35
CA ARG A 362 -7.16 -7.85 -2.86
C ARG A 362 -5.96 -8.64 -2.40
N MET A 363 -6.21 -9.64 -1.56
CA MET A 363 -5.16 -10.47 -0.98
C MET A 363 -4.40 -11.21 -2.08
N MET A 364 -5.08 -11.72 -3.10
CA MET A 364 -4.46 -12.37 -4.24
C MET A 364 -3.49 -11.44 -4.97
N ILE A 365 -3.85 -10.17 -5.21
CA ILE A 365 -2.94 -9.19 -5.83
C ILE A 365 -1.73 -8.91 -4.94
N ILE A 366 -1.94 -8.74 -3.63
CA ILE A 366 -0.89 -8.39 -2.67
C ILE A 366 0.09 -9.54 -2.46
N GLN A 367 -0.40 -10.76 -2.27
CA GLN A 367 0.42 -11.95 -2.08
C GLN A 367 1.23 -12.28 -3.35
N ASN A 368 0.68 -11.99 -4.53
CA ASN A 368 1.32 -12.20 -5.82
C ASN A 368 1.95 -10.91 -6.38
N GLU A 369 2.30 -9.93 -5.54
CA GLU A 369 2.72 -8.59 -6.00
C GLU A 369 3.89 -8.66 -7.01
N GLN A 370 4.89 -9.50 -6.76
CA GLN A 370 6.04 -9.65 -7.66
C GLN A 370 5.65 -10.16 -9.04
N LEU A 371 4.75 -11.15 -9.11
CA LEU A 371 4.23 -11.66 -10.37
C LEU A 371 3.37 -10.61 -11.08
N CYS A 372 2.47 -9.95 -10.33
CA CYS A 372 1.61 -8.89 -10.83
C CYS A 372 2.42 -7.71 -11.41
N LEU A 373 3.56 -7.37 -10.81
CA LEU A 373 4.49 -6.36 -11.30
C LEU A 373 5.31 -6.82 -12.52
N SER A 374 5.53 -8.12 -12.69
CA SER A 374 6.39 -8.67 -13.76
C SER A 374 5.65 -8.86 -15.07
N TYR A 375 4.33 -9.12 -15.03
CA TYR A 375 3.56 -9.48 -16.20
C TYR A 375 2.55 -8.39 -16.62
N PRO A 376 2.51 -7.99 -17.90
CA PRO A 376 1.55 -7.01 -18.41
C PRO A 376 0.13 -7.56 -18.60
N ILE A 377 -0.07 -8.88 -18.56
CA ILE A 377 -1.39 -9.51 -18.73
C ILE A 377 -1.66 -10.39 -17.51
N TRP A 378 -2.82 -10.21 -16.88
CA TRP A 378 -3.25 -11.05 -15.76
C TRP A 378 -4.43 -11.90 -16.19
N ILE A 379 -4.41 -13.18 -15.85
CA ILE A 379 -5.48 -14.13 -16.13
C ILE A 379 -5.97 -14.68 -14.79
N ILE A 380 -7.26 -14.55 -14.51
CA ILE A 380 -7.90 -15.06 -13.28
C ILE A 380 -8.96 -16.07 -13.70
N SER A 381 -8.85 -17.32 -13.24
CA SER A 381 -9.65 -18.44 -13.78
C SER A 381 -10.73 -19.01 -12.86
N ASP A 382 -10.82 -18.49 -11.64
CA ASP A 382 -11.66 -19.02 -10.56
C ASP A 382 -12.53 -17.94 -9.91
N ILE A 383 -13.01 -16.98 -10.71
CA ILE A 383 -14.03 -16.01 -10.28
C ILE A 383 -15.33 -16.74 -9.93
N LYS A 384 -15.84 -16.51 -8.73
CA LYS A 384 -17.03 -17.16 -8.15
C LYS A 384 -18.20 -16.20 -7.97
N SER A 385 -18.01 -14.87 -7.98
CA SER A 385 -19.10 -13.93 -7.74
C SER A 385 -19.07 -12.65 -8.60
N TYR A 386 -20.25 -12.03 -8.75
CA TYR A 386 -20.41 -10.74 -9.44
C TYR A 386 -19.61 -9.61 -8.77
N LYS A 387 -19.51 -9.62 -7.43
CA LYS A 387 -18.80 -8.59 -6.69
C LYS A 387 -17.29 -8.61 -6.95
N GLU A 388 -16.73 -9.78 -7.25
CA GLU A 388 -15.33 -9.92 -7.71
C GLU A 388 -15.16 -9.30 -9.10
N ILE A 389 -16.12 -9.49 -10.00
CA ILE A 389 -16.10 -8.84 -11.33
C ILE A 389 -16.17 -7.32 -11.17
N GLU A 390 -17.07 -6.80 -10.33
CA GLU A 390 -17.18 -5.36 -10.07
C GLU A 390 -15.89 -4.78 -9.50
N PHE A 391 -15.21 -5.53 -8.63
CA PHE A 391 -13.91 -5.14 -8.11
C PHE A 391 -12.89 -4.93 -9.25
N PHE A 392 -12.73 -5.90 -10.16
CA PHE A 392 -11.80 -5.74 -11.28
C PHE A 392 -12.28 -4.66 -12.26
N LYS A 393 -13.59 -4.51 -12.47
CA LYS A 393 -14.16 -3.45 -13.31
C LYS A 393 -13.86 -2.06 -12.76
N LYS A 394 -13.98 -1.87 -11.44
CA LYS A 394 -13.66 -0.61 -10.75
C LYS A 394 -12.21 -0.17 -10.96
N TYR A 395 -11.26 -1.11 -10.94
CA TYR A 395 -9.83 -0.80 -10.93
C TYR A 395 -9.13 -0.92 -12.29
N PHE A 396 -9.64 -1.75 -13.19
CA PHE A 396 -9.03 -2.02 -14.49
C PHE A 396 -9.91 -1.58 -15.66
N ASN A 397 -11.22 -1.39 -15.45
CA ASN A 397 -12.20 -0.84 -16.41
C ASN A 397 -11.95 -1.19 -17.88
N ASP A 398 -11.37 -0.28 -18.65
CA ASP A 398 -11.04 -0.38 -20.09
C ASP A 398 -10.01 -1.48 -20.43
N ARG A 399 -9.29 -1.97 -19.42
CA ARG A 399 -8.32 -3.06 -19.51
C ARG A 399 -8.92 -4.42 -19.13
N LEU A 400 -10.18 -4.48 -18.71
CA LEU A 400 -10.83 -5.73 -18.30
C LEU A 400 -11.44 -6.46 -19.50
N LEU A 401 -11.19 -7.77 -19.60
CA LEU A 401 -11.81 -8.68 -20.55
C LEU A 401 -12.46 -9.84 -19.80
N ILE A 402 -13.72 -10.13 -20.08
CA ILE A 402 -14.44 -11.25 -19.46
C ILE A 402 -14.69 -12.30 -20.53
N ILE A 403 -14.16 -13.50 -20.34
CA ILE A 403 -14.30 -14.62 -21.27
C ILE A 403 -15.13 -15.72 -20.60
N CYS A 404 -16.21 -16.14 -21.26
CA CYS A 404 -16.99 -17.29 -20.82
C CYS A 404 -16.43 -18.57 -21.48
N ILE A 405 -16.01 -19.54 -20.68
CA ILE A 405 -15.57 -20.86 -21.15
C ILE A 405 -16.73 -21.85 -20.99
N GLU A 406 -17.26 -22.30 -22.11
CA GLU A 406 -18.36 -23.24 -22.19
C GLU A 406 -17.88 -24.64 -22.57
N ALA A 407 -18.48 -25.66 -21.97
CA ALA A 407 -18.30 -27.05 -22.36
C ALA A 407 -19.63 -27.79 -22.15
N SER A 408 -19.95 -28.74 -23.01
CA SER A 408 -21.16 -29.56 -22.85
C SER A 408 -21.06 -30.43 -21.60
N ASN A 409 -22.21 -30.82 -21.05
CA ASN A 409 -22.25 -31.69 -19.87
C ASN A 409 -21.50 -33.01 -20.13
N ASP A 410 -21.68 -33.65 -21.28
CA ASP A 410 -20.96 -34.89 -21.65
C ASP A 410 -19.43 -34.72 -21.58
N ILE A 411 -18.90 -33.61 -22.09
CA ILE A 411 -17.47 -33.32 -22.07
C ILE A 411 -16.98 -33.04 -20.64
N ARG A 412 -17.80 -32.36 -19.84
CA ARG A 412 -17.48 -32.08 -18.44
C ARG A 412 -17.50 -33.36 -17.60
N GLU A 413 -18.44 -34.26 -17.84
CA GLU A 413 -18.50 -35.59 -17.20
C GLU A 413 -17.24 -36.42 -17.54
N LYS A 414 -16.81 -36.43 -18.81
CA LYS A 414 -15.53 -37.04 -19.20
C LYS A 414 -14.31 -36.45 -18.46
N ARG A 415 -14.39 -35.19 -18.02
CA ARG A 415 -13.37 -34.48 -17.23
C ARG A 415 -13.56 -34.64 -15.71
N GLY A 416 -14.44 -35.55 -15.29
CA GLY A 416 -14.69 -35.87 -13.90
C GLY A 416 -15.63 -34.88 -13.19
N TRP A 417 -16.57 -34.27 -13.91
CA TRP A 417 -17.71 -33.56 -13.32
C TRP A 417 -18.80 -34.56 -12.92
N ASN A 418 -19.39 -34.40 -11.73
CA ASN A 418 -20.50 -35.24 -11.27
C ASN A 418 -21.76 -34.40 -11.03
N SER A 419 -22.79 -34.63 -11.83
CA SER A 419 -24.06 -33.91 -11.80
C SER A 419 -24.87 -34.08 -10.50
N GLN A 420 -24.56 -35.07 -9.66
CA GLN A 420 -25.25 -35.33 -8.40
C GLN A 420 -24.59 -34.67 -7.18
N SER A 421 -23.29 -34.37 -7.23
CA SER A 421 -22.52 -33.85 -6.09
C SER A 421 -21.99 -32.43 -6.28
N ASP A 422 -21.79 -31.99 -7.53
CA ASP A 422 -21.15 -30.71 -7.82
C ASP A 422 -22.21 -29.61 -7.98
N ILE A 423 -22.21 -28.63 -7.06
CA ILE A 423 -23.00 -27.41 -7.19
C ILE A 423 -22.39 -26.57 -8.32
N ASP A 424 -23.18 -26.26 -9.35
CA ASP A 424 -22.65 -25.67 -10.58
C ASP A 424 -23.47 -24.48 -11.06
N HIS A 425 -22.91 -23.29 -10.86
CA HIS A 425 -23.42 -22.05 -11.43
C HIS A 425 -22.25 -21.29 -12.05
N SER A 426 -22.34 -20.94 -13.34
CA SER A 426 -21.45 -19.93 -13.89
C SER A 426 -21.91 -18.56 -13.38
N VAL A 427 -20.97 -17.68 -13.03
CA VAL A 427 -21.27 -16.34 -12.50
C VAL A 427 -22.14 -15.52 -13.45
N LEU A 428 -22.04 -15.81 -14.75
CA LEU A 428 -22.78 -15.12 -15.82
C LEU A 428 -24.18 -15.71 -16.06
N GLU A 429 -24.48 -16.94 -15.63
CA GLU A 429 -25.82 -17.54 -15.75
C GLU A 429 -26.71 -17.32 -14.52
N SER A 430 -26.14 -16.93 -13.37
CA SER A 430 -26.80 -17.10 -12.08
C SER A 430 -27.75 -15.98 -11.61
N GLN A 431 -27.82 -14.79 -12.22
CA GLN A 431 -28.91 -13.81 -11.98
C GLN A 431 -29.16 -12.84 -13.17
N SER A 432 -30.37 -12.28 -13.21
CA SER A 432 -31.04 -11.49 -14.26
C SER A 432 -30.46 -10.11 -14.61
N ASP A 433 -29.17 -9.85 -14.38
CA ASP A 433 -28.59 -8.52 -14.58
C ASP A 433 -27.96 -8.39 -15.98
N LYS A 434 -28.67 -7.70 -16.89
CA LYS A 434 -28.31 -7.53 -18.31
C LYS A 434 -27.06 -6.66 -18.57
N THR A 435 -26.36 -6.21 -17.53
CA THR A 435 -25.34 -5.14 -17.59
C THR A 435 -23.89 -5.63 -17.68
N ILE A 436 -23.62 -6.92 -17.42
CA ILE A 436 -22.29 -7.53 -17.64
C ILE A 436 -22.41 -8.59 -18.72
N GLN A 437 -21.94 -8.24 -19.93
CA GLN A 437 -21.84 -9.16 -21.05
C GLN A 437 -20.42 -9.72 -21.14
N SER A 438 -20.30 -11.02 -21.42
CA SER A 438 -19.03 -11.61 -21.81
C SER A 438 -18.51 -10.92 -23.08
N SER A 439 -17.23 -10.60 -23.10
CA SER A 439 -16.57 -10.03 -24.27
C SER A 439 -16.28 -11.08 -25.33
N PHE A 440 -16.18 -12.35 -24.91
CA PHE A 440 -15.92 -13.50 -25.77
C PHE A 440 -16.49 -14.77 -25.13
N VAL A 441 -16.98 -15.70 -25.96
CA VAL A 441 -17.40 -17.04 -25.54
C VAL A 441 -16.50 -18.06 -26.22
N PHE A 442 -15.80 -18.87 -25.43
CA PHE A 442 -14.91 -19.93 -25.90
C PHE A 442 -15.57 -21.28 -25.66
N SER A 443 -15.87 -22.00 -26.73
CA SER A 443 -16.49 -23.32 -26.67
C SER A 443 -15.41 -24.41 -26.67
N ASN A 444 -15.19 -25.02 -25.50
CA ASN A 444 -14.14 -25.99 -25.22
C ASN A 444 -14.64 -27.46 -25.30
N ASN A 445 -15.23 -27.82 -26.45
CA ASN A 445 -15.64 -29.18 -26.78
C ASN A 445 -14.64 -29.86 -27.73
N GLU A 446 -14.51 -31.19 -27.66
CA GLU A 446 -13.50 -32.01 -28.38
C GLU A 446 -13.55 -31.89 -29.93
N HIS A 447 -14.60 -31.29 -30.51
CA HIS A 447 -14.82 -31.19 -31.95
C HIS A 447 -14.89 -29.76 -32.50
N ASN A 448 -14.52 -28.75 -31.71
CA ASN A 448 -14.61 -27.34 -32.13
C ASN A 448 -13.31 -26.82 -32.76
N ASN A 449 -13.39 -25.69 -33.47
CA ASN A 449 -12.28 -24.92 -34.03
C ASN A 449 -11.40 -24.31 -32.91
N PHE A 450 -10.80 -25.14 -32.05
CA PHE A 450 -10.05 -24.74 -30.86
C PHE A 450 -8.91 -23.78 -31.20
N ASN A 451 -8.12 -24.11 -32.22
CA ASN A 451 -6.99 -23.29 -32.64
C ASN A 451 -7.45 -21.94 -33.22
N GLU A 452 -8.57 -21.91 -33.94
CA GLU A 452 -9.13 -20.67 -34.47
C GLU A 452 -9.63 -19.77 -33.34
N GLN A 453 -10.42 -20.31 -32.41
CA GLN A 453 -10.88 -19.60 -31.22
C GLN A 453 -9.73 -19.09 -30.37
N MET A 454 -8.66 -19.89 -30.19
CA MET A 454 -7.47 -19.48 -29.45
C MET A 454 -6.75 -18.32 -30.14
N ASN A 455 -6.62 -18.39 -31.47
CA ASN A 455 -6.02 -17.30 -32.25
C ASN A 455 -6.83 -15.99 -32.13
N ASP A 456 -8.16 -16.07 -32.21
CA ASP A 456 -9.03 -14.89 -32.06
C ASP A 456 -8.99 -14.35 -30.64
N LEU A 457 -8.96 -15.23 -29.64
CA LEU A 457 -8.81 -14.83 -28.25
C LEU A 457 -7.48 -14.11 -28.01
N MET A 458 -6.38 -14.62 -28.59
CA MET A 458 -5.08 -13.94 -28.51
C MET A 458 -5.09 -12.58 -29.21
N LYS A 459 -5.80 -12.42 -30.33
CA LYS A 459 -5.95 -11.10 -30.98
C LYS A 459 -6.68 -10.11 -30.06
N ILE A 460 -7.77 -10.54 -29.42
CA ILE A 460 -8.57 -9.69 -28.50
C ILE A 460 -7.78 -9.32 -27.24
N ILE A 461 -6.96 -10.23 -26.72
CA ILE A 461 -6.12 -9.92 -25.55
C ILE A 461 -5.01 -8.92 -25.92
N ASN A 462 -4.47 -9.00 -27.14
CA ASN A 462 -3.39 -8.11 -27.60
C ASN A 462 -3.86 -6.77 -28.19
N SER A 463 -5.14 -6.64 -28.56
CA SER A 463 -5.76 -5.36 -28.93
C SER A 463 -6.00 -4.49 -27.71
#